data_AF-A0A3D1Q799-F1
#
_entry.id   AF-A0A3D1Q799-F1
#
_cell.length_a   1.000
_cell.length_b   1.000
_cell.length_c   1.000
_cell.angle_alpha   90.00
_cell.angle_beta   90.00
_cell.angle_gamma   90.00
#
_symmetry.space_group_name_H-M   'P 1'
#
loop_
_entity.id
_entity.type
_entity.pdbx_description
1 polymer ?
#
loop_
_entity_poly.entity_id
_entity_poly.type
_entity_poly.pdbx_seq_one_letter_code
_entity_poly.pdbx_strand_id
1 'polypeptide(L)'
;IGALVSDTFSIPATATMVAVFNLRWPWWLVIGALYFGVEELFIKFGLYQQLWWKTLYTFLGLMAIFRLMKWWFDNLNKVHGRLISFLTLTAILYGVRIPLVLIDYAMLHGRSFSVQWIEALGRDSSAVNTLITLPAIAVLAFFLVNDYSKLWKAAWVALLFMVDLLLRRFGVVHTFTPWDNIYIIAVEIAVLLFGVYFQNILKQNTLKPTLILTDKEAS
;
A
#
# COMPACT_ATOMS: atom_id res chain seq x y z
N ILE A 1 -15.33 10.60 -4.51
CA ILE A 1 -14.26 11.33 -3.78
C ILE A 1 -14.30 11.03 -2.28
N GLY A 2 -15.46 11.16 -1.60
CA GLY A 2 -15.57 10.88 -0.15
C GLY A 2 -15.08 9.48 0.28
N ALA A 3 -15.47 8.42 -0.43
CA ALA A 3 -14.99 7.06 -0.17
C ALA A 3 -13.46 6.95 -0.31
N LEU A 4 -12.88 7.50 -1.38
CA LEU A 4 -11.43 7.49 -1.59
C LEU A 4 -10.66 8.18 -0.46
N VAL A 5 -11.15 9.33 0.04
CA VAL A 5 -10.50 10.06 1.15
C VAL A 5 -10.62 9.29 2.46
N SER A 6 -11.79 8.72 2.74
CA SER A 6 -12.02 7.89 3.94
C SER A 6 -11.16 6.64 3.93
N ASP A 7 -11.21 5.88 2.84
CA ASP A 7 -10.62 4.54 2.73
C ASP A 7 -9.10 4.60 2.57
N THR A 8 -8.58 5.62 1.87
CA THR A 8 -7.14 5.72 1.56
C THR A 8 -6.36 6.47 2.63
N PHE A 9 -6.97 7.43 3.33
CA PHE A 9 -6.25 8.29 4.28
C PHE A 9 -6.81 8.21 5.71
N SER A 10 -8.12 8.37 5.88
CA SER A 10 -8.72 8.51 7.22
C SER A 10 -8.56 7.24 8.05
N ILE A 11 -8.93 6.08 7.50
CA ILE A 11 -8.86 4.80 8.22
C ILE A 11 -7.41 4.41 8.54
N PRO A 12 -6.45 4.41 7.59
CA PRO A 12 -5.06 4.07 7.89
C PRO A 12 -4.39 5.03 8.88
N ALA A 13 -4.67 6.33 8.80
CA ALA A 13 -4.12 7.32 9.74
C ALA A 13 -4.62 7.06 11.16
N THR A 14 -5.93 6.83 11.33
CA THR A 14 -6.51 6.54 12.64
C THR A 14 -6.02 5.20 13.18
N ALA A 15 -5.89 4.17 12.34
CA ALA A 15 -5.35 2.88 12.77
C ALA A 15 -3.88 2.98 13.20
N THR A 16 -3.09 3.81 12.51
CA THR A 16 -1.70 4.11 12.90
C THR A 16 -1.65 4.86 14.24
N MET A 17 -2.51 5.87 14.43
CA MET A 17 -2.63 6.58 15.70
C MET A 17 -2.96 5.62 16.86
N VAL A 18 -3.91 4.71 16.64
CA VAL A 18 -4.29 3.67 17.63
C VAL A 18 -3.13 2.75 17.99
N ALA A 19 -2.32 2.36 16.99
CA ALA A 19 -1.15 1.51 17.20
C ALA A 19 -0.02 2.24 17.94
N VAL A 20 0.38 3.42 17.45
CA VAL A 20 1.53 4.19 17.96
C VAL A 20 1.29 4.68 19.39
N PHE A 21 0.13 5.25 19.69
CA PHE A 21 -0.21 5.71 21.04
C PHE A 21 -0.74 4.57 21.93
N ASN A 22 -0.76 3.33 21.42
CA ASN A 22 -1.21 2.14 22.13
C ASN A 22 -2.59 2.32 22.80
N LEU A 23 -3.54 3.01 22.15
CA LEU A 23 -4.86 3.33 22.74
C LEU A 23 -5.60 2.06 23.18
N ARG A 24 -6.19 2.07 24.39
CA ARG A 24 -6.93 0.92 24.94
C ARG A 24 -8.27 0.71 24.22
N TRP A 25 -8.87 -0.47 24.38
CA TRP A 25 -10.11 -0.88 23.70
C TRP A 25 -11.30 0.11 23.84
N PRO A 26 -11.49 0.89 24.92
CA PRO A 26 -12.61 1.84 24.98
C PRO A 26 -12.50 2.94 23.91
N TRP A 27 -11.27 3.36 23.60
CA TRP A 27 -11.02 4.34 22.55
C TRP A 27 -11.32 3.78 21.16
N TRP A 28 -11.17 2.47 20.96
CA TRP A 28 -11.54 1.83 19.70
C TRP A 28 -13.04 1.96 19.48
N LEU A 29 -13.85 1.73 20.51
CA LEU A 29 -15.29 1.90 20.45
C LEU A 29 -15.71 3.34 20.15
N VAL A 30 -15.08 4.32 20.82
CA VAL A 30 -15.37 5.75 20.58
C VAL A 30 -15.06 6.11 19.13
N ILE A 31 -13.88 5.74 18.64
CA ILE A 31 -13.47 6.02 17.26
C ILE A 31 -14.39 5.28 16.27
N GLY A 32 -14.68 4.01 16.51
CA GLY A 32 -15.60 3.24 15.66
C GLY A 32 -17.00 3.85 15.61
N ALA A 33 -17.51 4.33 16.74
CA ALA A 33 -18.80 4.99 16.82
C ALA A 33 -18.81 6.34 16.06
N LEU A 34 -17.69 7.07 16.05
CA LEU A 34 -17.55 8.29 15.24
C LEU A 34 -17.63 7.99 13.74
N TYR A 35 -16.88 7.00 13.24
CA TYR A 35 -16.96 6.59 11.83
C TYR A 35 -18.35 6.07 11.46
N PHE A 36 -18.95 5.24 12.32
CA PHE A 36 -20.33 4.77 12.15
C PHE A 36 -21.31 5.94 12.05
N GLY A 37 -21.20 6.93 12.94
CA GLY A 37 -22.05 8.12 12.94
C GLY A 37 -21.90 8.97 11.69
N VAL A 38 -20.66 9.18 11.22
CA VAL A 38 -20.39 9.92 9.97
C VAL A 38 -20.99 9.19 8.76
N GLU A 39 -20.85 7.87 8.70
CA GLU A 39 -21.42 7.06 7.62
C GLU A 39 -22.96 7.12 7.61
N GLU A 40 -23.62 6.96 8.77
CA GLU A 40 -25.07 7.13 8.90
C GLU A 40 -25.54 8.53 8.51
N LEU A 41 -24.79 9.57 8.86
CA LEU A 41 -25.11 10.94 8.44
C LEU A 41 -25.06 11.06 6.91
N PHE A 42 -24.03 10.51 6.26
CA PHE A 42 -23.91 10.57 4.80
C PHE A 42 -25.04 9.82 4.08
N ILE A 43 -25.50 8.69 4.63
CA ILE A 43 -26.67 7.95 4.13
C ILE A 43 -27.92 8.81 4.28
N LYS A 44 -28.15 9.41 5.46
CA LYS A 44 -29.32 10.27 5.71
C LYS A 44 -29.37 11.49 4.80
N PHE A 45 -28.22 12.08 4.48
CA PHE A 45 -28.13 13.21 3.54
C PHE A 45 -28.22 12.79 2.06
N GLY A 46 -28.35 11.50 1.75
CA GLY A 46 -28.41 10.99 0.38
C GLY A 46 -27.09 11.16 -0.39
N LEU A 47 -25.98 11.44 0.31
CA LEU A 47 -24.65 11.60 -0.27
C LEU A 47 -24.00 10.26 -0.63
N TYR A 48 -24.51 9.17 -0.04
CA TYR A 48 -23.99 7.82 -0.19
C TYR A 48 -25.14 6.81 -0.14
N GLN A 49 -25.11 5.82 -1.01
CA GLN A 49 -26.03 4.68 -0.96
C GLN A 49 -25.25 3.41 -0.66
N GLN A 50 -25.71 2.69 0.37
CA GLN A 50 -25.21 1.36 0.69
C GLN A 50 -25.87 0.33 -0.23
N LEU A 51 -25.08 -0.30 -1.09
CA LEU A 51 -25.57 -1.38 -1.96
C LEU A 51 -25.63 -2.71 -1.21
N TRP A 52 -24.48 -3.18 -0.72
CA TRP A 52 -24.32 -4.47 -0.04
C TRP A 52 -23.57 -4.36 1.30
N TRP A 53 -22.94 -3.22 1.53
CA TRP A 53 -22.15 -2.92 2.72
C TRP A 53 -23.03 -2.25 3.78
N LYS A 54 -23.14 -2.84 4.97
CA LYS A 54 -23.88 -2.25 6.10
C LYS A 54 -22.93 -1.43 6.97
N THR A 55 -23.43 -0.35 7.57
CA THR A 55 -22.64 0.54 8.47
C THR A 55 -22.01 -0.24 9.63
N LEU A 56 -22.67 -1.32 10.08
CA LEU A 56 -22.13 -2.20 11.11
C LEU A 56 -20.81 -2.89 10.69
N TYR A 57 -20.63 -3.17 9.39
CA TYR A 57 -19.39 -3.73 8.87
C TYR A 57 -18.22 -2.76 8.99
N THR A 58 -18.45 -1.45 8.86
CA THR A 58 -17.43 -0.42 9.10
C THR A 58 -17.00 -0.42 10.56
N PHE A 59 -17.95 -0.47 11.50
CA PHE A 59 -17.64 -0.54 12.93
C PHE A 59 -16.81 -1.79 13.27
N LEU A 60 -17.26 -2.98 12.84
CA LEU A 60 -16.56 -4.23 13.09
C LEU A 60 -15.20 -4.30 12.37
N GLY A 61 -15.13 -3.80 11.13
CA GLY A 61 -13.90 -3.71 10.34
C GLY A 61 -12.86 -2.82 11.00
N LEU A 62 -13.27 -1.69 11.59
CA LEU A 62 -12.37 -0.81 12.35
C LEU A 62 -11.84 -1.50 13.61
N MET A 63 -12.67 -2.25 14.34
CA MET A 63 -12.19 -3.01 15.50
C MET A 63 -11.12 -4.03 15.08
N ALA A 64 -11.37 -4.74 13.98
CA ALA A 64 -10.42 -5.70 13.42
C ALA A 64 -9.12 -5.02 12.96
N ILE A 65 -9.20 -3.89 12.25
CA ILE A 65 -8.02 -3.19 11.74
C ILE A 65 -7.18 -2.58 12.85
N PHE A 66 -7.80 -2.05 13.91
CA PHE A 66 -7.08 -1.52 15.07
C PHE A 66 -6.34 -2.62 15.83
N ARG A 67 -6.98 -3.79 15.99
CA ARG A 67 -6.34 -4.96 16.60
C ARG A 67 -5.16 -5.43 15.74
N LEU A 68 -5.36 -5.53 14.42
CA LEU A 68 -4.35 -5.94 13.46
C LEU A 68 -3.16 -4.97 13.45
N MET A 69 -3.40 -3.65 13.38
CA MET A 69 -2.34 -2.64 13.35
C MET A 69 -1.53 -2.62 14.63
N LYS A 70 -2.16 -2.80 15.79
CA LYS A 70 -1.41 -2.98 17.04
C LYS A 70 -0.54 -4.22 17.04
N TRP A 71 -1.11 -5.36 16.64
CA TRP A 71 -0.34 -6.60 16.51
C TRP A 71 0.83 -6.42 15.52
N TRP A 72 0.58 -5.77 14.39
CA TRP A 72 1.62 -5.47 13.40
C TRP A 72 2.73 -4.61 13.97
N PHE A 73 2.38 -3.50 14.62
CA PHE A 73 3.32 -2.56 15.23
C PHE A 73 4.14 -3.21 16.35
N ASP A 74 3.50 -4.01 17.20
CA ASP A 74 4.18 -4.78 18.24
C ASP A 74 5.21 -5.75 17.66
N ASN A 75 4.84 -6.51 16.62
CA ASN A 75 5.77 -7.46 16.01
C ASN A 75 6.88 -6.77 15.24
N LEU A 76 6.59 -5.65 14.56
CA LEU A 76 7.59 -4.85 13.88
C LEU A 76 8.68 -4.37 14.85
N ASN A 77 8.31 -4.04 16.09
CA ASN A 77 9.24 -3.57 17.11
C ASN A 77 9.94 -4.70 17.91
N LYS A 78 9.30 -5.86 18.10
CA LYS A 78 9.78 -6.92 19.00
C LYS A 78 10.50 -8.06 18.30
N VAL A 79 9.92 -8.59 17.23
CA VAL A 79 10.40 -9.79 16.54
C VAL A 79 10.42 -9.49 15.05
N HIS A 80 11.60 -9.13 14.55
CA HIS A 80 11.79 -8.82 13.14
C HIS A 80 11.77 -10.10 12.31
N GLY A 81 10.58 -10.66 12.13
CA GLY A 81 10.34 -11.76 11.21
C GLY A 81 10.53 -11.28 9.77
N ARG A 82 11.22 -12.09 8.95
CA ARG A 82 11.38 -11.81 7.51
C ARG A 82 10.03 -11.59 6.83
N LEU A 83 9.00 -12.33 7.23
CA LEU A 83 7.64 -12.20 6.70
C LEU A 83 7.03 -10.81 7.00
N ILE A 84 7.19 -10.30 8.21
CA ILE A 84 6.63 -9.00 8.62
C ILE A 84 7.36 -7.86 7.91
N SER A 85 8.68 -7.98 7.77
CA SER A 85 9.49 -7.03 6.98
C SER A 85 9.09 -7.03 5.51
N PHE A 86 8.88 -8.23 4.94
CA PHE A 86 8.42 -8.41 3.56
C PHE A 86 7.05 -7.76 3.32
N LEU A 87 6.08 -8.07 4.18
CA LEU A 87 4.74 -7.51 4.04
C LEU A 87 4.72 -5.99 4.28
N THR A 88 5.52 -5.49 5.22
CA THR A 88 5.66 -4.05 5.49
C THR A 88 6.25 -3.33 4.27
N LEU A 89 7.33 -3.85 3.69
CA LEU A 89 7.93 -3.29 2.49
C LEU A 89 6.96 -3.37 1.30
N THR A 90 6.24 -4.47 1.13
CA THR A 90 5.22 -4.61 0.08
C THR A 90 4.15 -3.52 0.22
N ALA A 91 3.63 -3.30 1.44
CA ALA A 91 2.63 -2.28 1.70
C ALA A 91 3.14 -0.85 1.43
N ILE A 92 4.37 -0.53 1.86
CA ILE A 92 5.00 0.77 1.63
C ILE A 92 5.18 1.03 0.13
N LEU A 93 5.79 0.07 -0.58
CA LEU A 93 6.05 0.22 -2.02
C LEU A 93 4.74 0.33 -2.81
N TYR A 94 3.71 -0.42 -2.44
CA TYR A 94 2.38 -0.31 -3.02
C TYR A 94 1.75 1.06 -2.77
N GLY A 95 1.86 1.57 -1.54
CA GLY A 95 1.40 2.89 -1.14
C GLY A 95 2.13 4.05 -1.85
N VAL A 96 3.35 3.84 -2.35
CA VAL A 96 4.08 4.83 -3.16
C VAL A 96 3.71 4.71 -4.64
N ARG A 97 3.69 3.50 -5.20
CA ARG A 97 3.50 3.29 -6.65
C ARG A 97 2.10 3.63 -7.12
N ILE A 98 1.06 3.22 -6.39
CA ILE A 98 -0.32 3.40 -6.84
C ILE A 98 -0.70 4.88 -6.98
N PRO A 99 -0.43 5.77 -6.00
CA PRO A 99 -0.70 7.20 -6.16
C PRO A 99 0.08 7.84 -7.32
N LEU A 100 1.33 7.44 -7.56
CA LEU A 100 2.12 7.96 -8.68
C LEU A 100 1.49 7.58 -10.03
N VAL A 101 1.14 6.30 -10.22
CA VAL A 101 0.43 5.87 -11.44
C VAL A 101 -0.96 6.52 -11.57
N LEU A 102 -1.64 6.77 -10.44
CA LEU A 102 -2.91 7.49 -10.44
C LEU A 102 -2.76 8.94 -10.89
N ILE A 103 -1.70 9.64 -10.50
CA ILE A 103 -1.41 11.01 -10.97
C ILE A 103 -1.23 11.03 -12.48
N ASP A 104 -0.51 10.07 -13.03
CA ASP A 104 -0.30 9.95 -14.47
C ASP A 104 -1.62 9.70 -15.23
N TYR A 105 -2.43 8.78 -14.72
CA TYR A 105 -3.75 8.47 -15.27
C TYR A 105 -4.73 9.65 -15.17
N ALA A 106 -4.89 10.25 -13.98
CA ALA A 106 -5.98 11.17 -13.67
C ALA A 106 -5.64 12.65 -13.90
N MET A 107 -4.36 13.05 -13.79
CA MET A 107 -3.95 14.45 -13.92
C MET A 107 -3.21 14.71 -15.22
N LEU A 108 -2.23 13.86 -15.54
CA LEU A 108 -1.39 14.04 -16.73
C LEU A 108 -2.02 13.47 -18.00
N HIS A 109 -3.05 12.62 -17.85
CA HIS A 109 -3.68 11.88 -18.94
C HIS A 109 -2.64 11.14 -19.81
N GLY A 110 -1.54 10.70 -19.19
CA GLY A 110 -0.39 10.12 -19.89
C GLY A 110 -0.71 8.73 -20.45
N ARG A 111 -1.49 7.96 -19.69
CA ARG A 111 -1.90 6.59 -20.01
C ARG A 111 -3.32 6.28 -19.57
N SER A 112 -3.94 5.31 -20.24
CA SER A 112 -5.10 4.58 -19.73
C SER A 112 -4.83 3.08 -19.73
N PHE A 113 -5.57 2.39 -18.88
CA PHE A 113 -5.64 0.93 -18.89
C PHE A 113 -6.99 0.58 -19.50
N SER A 114 -7.01 -0.36 -20.42
CA SER A 114 -8.26 -0.94 -20.90
C SER A 114 -8.01 -2.38 -21.24
N VAL A 115 -8.89 -3.24 -20.76
CA VAL A 115 -8.83 -4.66 -21.02
C VAL A 115 -10.23 -5.08 -21.39
N GLN A 116 -10.43 -5.41 -22.67
CA GLN A 116 -11.74 -5.68 -23.26
C GLN A 116 -12.54 -6.72 -22.46
N TRP A 117 -11.89 -7.77 -21.94
CA TRP A 117 -12.56 -8.80 -21.13
C TRP A 117 -12.89 -8.36 -19.69
N ILE A 118 -12.21 -7.36 -19.14
CA ILE A 118 -12.49 -6.78 -17.81
C ILE A 118 -13.58 -5.71 -17.91
N GLU A 119 -13.54 -4.92 -18.97
CA GLU A 119 -14.60 -3.96 -19.30
C GLU A 119 -15.90 -4.67 -19.62
N ALA A 120 -15.85 -5.82 -20.30
CA ALA A 120 -17.01 -6.70 -20.51
C ALA A 120 -17.60 -7.24 -19.21
N LEU A 121 -16.82 -7.31 -18.12
CA LEU A 121 -17.28 -7.68 -16.77
C LEU A 121 -17.80 -6.48 -15.97
N GLY A 122 -17.87 -5.28 -16.56
CA GLY A 122 -18.30 -4.05 -15.89
C GLY A 122 -17.36 -3.59 -14.77
N ARG A 123 -16.08 -3.99 -14.83
CA ARG A 123 -15.07 -3.62 -13.82
C ARG A 123 -14.18 -2.50 -14.32
N ASP A 124 -13.87 -1.58 -13.40
CA ASP A 124 -12.99 -0.45 -13.67
C ASP A 124 -11.58 -0.92 -14.05
N SER A 125 -10.98 -0.24 -15.03
CA SER A 125 -9.63 -0.48 -15.52
C SER A 125 -8.53 -0.36 -14.45
N SER A 126 -8.85 0.24 -13.30
CA SER A 126 -7.97 0.32 -12.12
C SER A 126 -7.68 -1.06 -11.51
N ALA A 127 -8.60 -2.02 -11.62
CA ALA A 127 -8.41 -3.37 -11.09
C ALA A 127 -7.27 -4.11 -11.81
N VAL A 128 -7.11 -3.87 -13.11
CA VAL A 128 -6.03 -4.44 -13.94
C VAL A 128 -4.68 -3.95 -13.45
N ASN A 129 -4.57 -2.64 -13.20
CA ASN A 129 -3.36 -2.04 -12.69
C ASN A 129 -2.96 -2.67 -11.35
N THR A 130 -3.91 -2.88 -10.44
CA THR A 130 -3.65 -3.55 -9.16
C THR A 130 -3.14 -4.97 -9.33
N LEU A 131 -3.75 -5.77 -10.23
CA LEU A 131 -3.36 -7.17 -10.48
C LEU A 131 -1.94 -7.30 -11.04
N ILE A 132 -1.50 -6.35 -11.86
CA ILE A 132 -0.14 -6.33 -12.42
C ILE A 132 0.85 -5.79 -11.38
N THR A 133 0.45 -4.75 -10.65
CA THR A 133 1.31 -4.01 -9.74
C THR A 133 1.65 -4.79 -8.47
N LEU A 134 0.67 -5.47 -7.87
CA LEU A 134 0.86 -6.12 -6.58
C LEU A 134 1.92 -7.23 -6.62
N PRO A 135 1.89 -8.18 -7.59
CA PRO A 135 2.96 -9.18 -7.72
C PRO A 135 4.31 -8.54 -8.03
N ALA A 136 4.33 -7.49 -8.86
CA ALA A 136 5.57 -6.82 -9.26
C ALA A 136 6.31 -6.21 -8.05
N ILE A 137 5.53 -5.55 -7.18
CA ILE A 137 6.05 -4.96 -5.96
C ILE A 137 6.43 -6.02 -4.94
N ALA A 138 5.66 -7.10 -4.82
CA ALA A 138 5.98 -8.20 -3.91
C ALA A 138 7.35 -8.82 -4.26
N VAL A 139 7.65 -9.05 -5.55
CA VAL A 139 8.98 -9.55 -5.96
C VAL A 139 10.08 -8.55 -5.61
N LEU A 140 9.87 -7.25 -5.83
CA LEU A 140 10.85 -6.24 -5.44
C LEU A 140 11.08 -6.21 -3.91
N ALA A 141 10.01 -6.29 -3.12
CA ALA A 141 10.08 -6.38 -1.67
C ALA A 141 10.86 -7.64 -1.24
N PHE A 142 10.69 -8.77 -1.92
CA PHE A 142 11.47 -9.98 -1.68
C PHE A 142 12.97 -9.77 -1.93
N PHE A 143 13.35 -9.09 -3.02
CA PHE A 143 14.75 -8.75 -3.28
C PHE A 143 15.35 -7.81 -2.24
N LEU A 144 14.55 -6.89 -1.70
CA LEU A 144 14.97 -6.00 -0.63
C LEU A 144 15.15 -6.75 0.70
N VAL A 145 14.21 -7.62 1.09
CA VAL A 145 14.34 -8.38 2.35
C VAL A 145 15.54 -9.32 2.35
N ASN A 146 15.86 -9.93 1.20
CA ASN A 146 16.94 -10.91 1.09
C ASN A 146 18.27 -10.31 0.62
N ASP A 147 18.42 -8.98 0.61
CA ASP A 147 19.69 -8.32 0.31
C ASP A 147 20.33 -8.66 -1.04
N TYR A 148 19.49 -8.83 -2.07
CA TYR A 148 19.99 -9.04 -3.42
C TYR A 148 20.85 -7.86 -3.89
N SER A 149 21.84 -8.16 -4.74
CA SER A 149 22.77 -7.16 -5.27
C SER A 149 22.05 -6.06 -6.05
N LYS A 150 22.68 -4.88 -6.17
CA LYS A 150 22.12 -3.73 -6.91
C LYS A 150 21.80 -4.09 -8.37
N LEU A 151 22.55 -5.02 -8.97
CA LEU A 151 22.32 -5.50 -10.33
C LEU A 151 20.97 -6.22 -10.48
N TRP A 152 20.60 -7.08 -9.52
CA TRP A 152 19.30 -7.77 -9.55
C TRP A 152 18.12 -6.81 -9.41
N LYS A 153 18.27 -5.78 -8.56
CA LYS A 153 17.26 -4.73 -8.40
C LYS A 153 17.11 -3.90 -9.69
N ALA A 154 18.21 -3.55 -10.34
CA ALA A 154 18.19 -2.84 -11.62
C ALA A 154 17.62 -3.71 -12.76
N ALA A 155 18.01 -4.98 -12.83
CA ALA A 155 17.48 -5.93 -13.79
C ALA A 155 15.97 -6.12 -13.63
N TRP A 156 15.46 -6.12 -12.39
CA TRP A 156 14.03 -6.15 -12.11
C TRP A 156 13.29 -4.92 -12.65
N VAL A 157 13.82 -3.71 -12.41
CA VAL A 157 13.24 -2.48 -12.97
C VAL A 157 13.23 -2.52 -14.51
N ALA A 158 14.31 -3.00 -15.13
CA ALA A 158 14.37 -3.18 -16.57
C ALA A 158 13.34 -4.20 -17.08
N LEU A 159 13.12 -5.29 -16.35
CA LEU A 159 12.09 -6.28 -16.65
C LEU A 159 10.68 -5.69 -16.56
N LEU A 160 10.39 -4.90 -15.53
CA LEU A 160 9.10 -4.22 -15.39
C LEU A 160 8.84 -3.26 -16.55
N PHE A 161 9.87 -2.53 -16.98
CA PHE A 161 9.77 -1.68 -18.17
C PHE A 161 9.51 -2.50 -19.44
N MET A 162 10.18 -3.64 -19.62
CA MET A 162 9.91 -4.55 -20.74
C MET A 162 8.48 -5.10 -20.70
N VAL A 163 7.96 -5.45 -19.53
CA VAL A 163 6.57 -5.88 -19.36
C VAL A 163 5.59 -4.77 -19.72
N ASP A 164 5.86 -3.51 -19.34
CA ASP A 164 5.02 -2.37 -19.72
C ASP A 164 4.98 -2.19 -21.25
N LEU A 165 6.12 -2.30 -21.93
CA LEU A 165 6.17 -2.27 -23.40
C LEU A 165 5.37 -3.41 -24.06
N LEU A 166 5.43 -4.62 -23.49
CA LEU A 166 4.63 -5.75 -23.97
C LEU A 166 3.13 -5.49 -23.76
N LEU A 167 2.73 -4.98 -22.60
CA LEU A 167 1.34 -4.66 -22.30
C LEU A 167 0.79 -3.58 -23.24
N ARG A 168 1.59 -2.60 -23.63
CA ARG A 168 1.22 -1.63 -24.69
C ARG A 168 1.00 -2.31 -26.03
N ARG A 169 1.89 -3.22 -26.41
CA ARG A 169 1.79 -3.97 -27.68
C ARG A 169 0.53 -4.82 -27.74
N PHE A 170 0.10 -5.39 -26.62
CA PHE A 170 -1.15 -6.14 -26.51
C PHE A 170 -2.41 -5.26 -26.36
N GLY A 171 -2.26 -3.93 -26.34
CA GLY A 171 -3.38 -3.00 -26.17
C GLY A 171 -4.01 -3.03 -24.77
N VAL A 172 -3.27 -3.49 -23.76
CA VAL A 172 -3.70 -3.44 -22.35
C VAL A 172 -3.46 -2.06 -21.75
N VAL A 173 -2.39 -1.41 -22.22
CA VAL A 173 -1.98 -0.06 -21.82
C VAL A 173 -2.01 0.83 -23.05
N HIS A 174 -2.81 1.88 -23.02
CA HIS A 174 -2.81 2.92 -24.05
C HIS A 174 -2.08 4.14 -23.54
N THR A 175 -1.18 4.67 -24.36
CA THR A 175 -0.36 5.82 -23.99
C THR A 175 -0.58 6.92 -24.99
N PHE A 176 -1.01 8.06 -24.49
CA PHE A 176 -1.42 9.19 -25.33
C PHE A 176 -0.28 10.18 -25.56
N THR A 177 0.82 10.03 -24.82
CA THR A 177 1.91 11.00 -24.78
C THR A 177 3.27 10.30 -24.79
N PRO A 178 4.30 10.91 -25.42
CA PRO A 178 5.64 10.32 -25.50
C PRO A 178 6.42 10.38 -24.18
N TRP A 179 6.04 11.26 -23.25
CA TRP A 179 6.73 11.42 -21.95
C TRP A 179 6.39 10.33 -20.93
N ASP A 180 5.32 9.55 -21.15
CA ASP A 180 4.86 8.55 -20.18
C ASP A 180 5.91 7.43 -19.98
N ASN A 181 6.72 7.09 -20.99
CA ASN A 181 7.86 6.18 -20.82
C ASN A 181 8.87 6.69 -19.78
N ILE A 182 9.20 7.98 -19.85
CA ILE A 182 10.11 8.64 -18.92
C ILE A 182 9.48 8.67 -17.52
N TYR A 183 8.18 8.96 -17.46
CA TYR A 183 7.43 9.00 -16.21
C TYR A 183 7.45 7.64 -15.50
N ILE A 184 7.16 6.55 -16.21
CA ILE A 184 7.13 5.21 -15.60
C ILE A 184 8.51 4.76 -15.13
N ILE A 185 9.57 5.04 -15.89
CA ILE A 185 10.94 4.79 -15.43
C ILE A 185 11.23 5.59 -14.15
N ALA A 186 10.84 6.86 -14.11
CA ALA A 186 11.01 7.69 -12.92
C ALA A 186 10.24 7.16 -11.71
N VAL A 187 9.01 6.65 -11.92
CA VAL A 187 8.21 5.98 -10.88
C VAL A 187 8.92 4.74 -10.35
N GLU A 188 9.41 3.85 -11.21
CA GLU A 188 10.08 2.62 -10.77
C GLU A 188 11.40 2.93 -10.02
N ILE A 189 12.14 3.97 -10.45
CA ILE A 189 13.31 4.47 -9.72
C ILE A 189 12.90 5.02 -8.35
N ALA A 190 11.85 5.85 -8.29
CA ALA A 190 11.37 6.40 -7.03
C ALA A 190 10.95 5.29 -6.05
N VAL A 191 10.18 4.31 -6.52
CA VAL A 191 9.74 3.14 -5.75
C VAL A 191 10.95 2.36 -5.23
N LEU A 192 11.98 2.13 -6.06
CA LEU A 192 13.21 1.47 -5.63
C LEU A 192 13.98 2.26 -4.56
N LEU A 193 14.12 3.58 -4.73
CA LEU A 193 14.79 4.46 -3.77
C LEU A 193 14.08 4.47 -2.42
N PHE A 194 12.75 4.61 -2.43
CA PHE A 194 11.92 4.48 -1.24
C PHE A 194 12.08 3.10 -0.59
N GLY A 195 12.10 2.04 -1.38
CA GLY A 195 12.32 0.68 -0.91
C GLY A 195 13.64 0.49 -0.18
N VAL A 196 14.75 0.97 -0.75
CA VAL A 196 16.08 0.90 -0.12
C VAL A 196 16.14 1.74 1.16
N TYR A 197 15.54 2.94 1.14
CA TYR A 197 15.46 3.80 2.31
C TYR A 197 14.74 3.09 3.48
N PHE A 198 13.56 2.54 3.25
CA PHE A 198 12.81 1.83 4.29
C PHE A 198 13.43 0.50 4.67
N GLN A 199 14.09 -0.21 3.75
CA GLN A 199 14.88 -1.40 4.07
C GLN A 199 15.98 -1.07 5.10
N ASN A 200 16.68 0.06 4.92
CA ASN A 200 17.71 0.49 5.85
C ASN A 200 17.14 0.86 7.23
N ILE A 201 15.98 1.52 7.28
CA ILE A 201 15.28 1.82 8.55
C ILE A 201 14.92 0.53 9.29
N LEU A 202 14.31 -0.42 8.59
CA LEU A 202 13.92 -1.71 9.19
C LEU A 202 15.15 -2.45 9.75
N LYS A 203 16.28 -2.40 9.05
CA LYS A 203 17.54 -2.99 9.54
C LYS A 203 18.16 -2.26 10.72
N GLN A 204 18.12 -0.93 10.76
CA GLN A 204 18.64 -0.19 11.92
C GLN A 204 17.84 -0.51 13.19
N ASN A 205 16.53 -0.70 13.05
CA ASN A 205 15.67 -1.12 14.14
C ASN A 205 15.86 -2.59 14.55
N THR A 206 16.35 -3.47 13.65
CA THR A 206 16.78 -4.83 14.04
C THR A 206 18.02 -4.86 14.94
N LEU A 207 18.97 -3.94 14.74
CA LEU A 207 20.28 -3.98 15.42
C LEU A 207 20.25 -3.37 16.82
N LYS A 208 19.37 -2.39 17.05
CA LYS A 208 19.21 -1.71 18.36
C LYS A 208 18.78 -2.62 19.52
N PRO A 209 17.80 -3.53 19.40
CA PRO A 209 17.40 -4.39 20.52
C PRO A 209 18.47 -5.43 20.88
N THR A 210 19.34 -5.84 19.95
CA THR A 210 20.40 -6.83 20.22
C THR A 210 21.48 -6.27 21.14
N LEU A 211 21.89 -5.01 20.96
CA LEU A 211 22.89 -4.33 21.80
C LEU A 211 22.45 -4.24 23.28
N ILE A 212 21.15 -4.01 23.52
CA ILE A 212 20.59 -3.88 24.88
C ILE A 212 20.54 -5.22 25.61
N LEU A 213 20.45 -6.34 24.89
CA LEU A 213 20.45 -7.68 25.48
C LEU A 213 21.87 -8.15 25.83
N THR A 214 22.87 -7.85 25.00
CA THR A 214 24.28 -8.15 25.32
C THR A 214 24.80 -7.39 26.52
N ASP A 215 24.39 -6.14 26.74
CA ASP A 215 24.81 -5.36 27.91
C ASP A 215 24.17 -5.85 29.22
N LYS A 216 23.01 -6.51 29.16
CA LYS A 216 22.34 -7.11 30.34
C LYS A 216 22.87 -8.49 30.72
N GLU A 217 23.48 -9.22 29.79
CA GLU A 217 24.11 -10.52 30.07
C GLU A 217 25.57 -10.37 30.52
N ALA A 218 26.15 -9.17 30.41
CA ALA A 218 27.52 -8.85 30.83
C ALA A 218 27.63 -8.18 32.21
N SER A 219 26.52 -8.02 32.94
CA SER A 219 26.45 -7.46 34.31
C SER A 219 25.98 -8.50 35.33
#